data_AF-A0A3M0JGQ6-F1
#
_entry.id   AF-A0A3M0JGQ6-F1
#
_cell.length_a   1.000
_cell.length_b   1.000
_cell.length_c   1.000
_cell.angle_alpha   90.00
_cell.angle_beta   90.00
_cell.angle_gamma   90.00
#
_symmetry.space_group_name_H-M   'P 1'
#
loop_
_entity.id
_entity.type
_entity.pdbx_description
1 polymer ?
#
loop_
_entity_poly.entity_id
_entity_poly.type
_entity_poly.pdbx_seq_one_letter_code
_entity_poly.pdbx_strand_id
1 'polypeptide(L)'
;MAEITSVHPGFDVSPVVAGLIGATVLVVSVSVTVFVWTCCHQQAEKKHKTPPYKFIHMLKGISIYPETLSNKKKINRLRRDKSGAARDGGRGNLLVDAAESGLGGADKAPDGPPSLDQLPIKVEFGDELSPDQSLTPGGSKTSSPSSPGDDVVLGDLTFSVDYNFPKKALVVTIQEAHGLPVMDEHTQSSDPYIKMTILPDKRHRVKTRVLRKTLEPVFDETFTFYGIPYSQLQDLVLHFLVLSFDRFSRDDVIGEVMVPLAGVDPSTGKVQLTREILKRNIQKCISRGELQVSLSYQPVAQRMTVVVLKARHLPKMDITGLSDPYVKVNVYYGRKRIAKKKTHVKKCTLNPVFNESFIYDIPAELLPDVSVEFLVIDFERTTKNEVVGRLIVGAHSGSAAGAEHWRQLCDSPAKAVAKWHSLSEY
;
A
#
# COMPACT_ATOMS: atom_id res chain seq x y z
N MET A 1 -10.11 36.05 89.11
CA MET A 1 -10.00 34.79 88.34
C MET A 1 -10.24 35.11 86.88
N ALA A 2 -9.25 34.85 86.01
CA ALA A 2 -9.38 34.68 84.56
C ALA A 2 -7.98 34.34 84.05
N GLU A 3 -7.69 33.06 83.87
CA GLU A 3 -6.40 32.58 83.37
C GLU A 3 -6.52 32.24 81.88
N ILE A 4 -5.55 32.68 81.08
CA ILE A 4 -5.60 32.57 79.61
C ILE A 4 -4.85 31.29 79.20
N THR A 5 -5.59 30.26 78.81
CA THR A 5 -5.01 29.02 78.27
C THR A 5 -4.77 29.15 76.76
N SER A 6 -3.51 29.21 76.36
CA SER A 6 -3.10 29.15 74.95
C SER A 6 -3.15 27.71 74.42
N VAL A 7 -3.83 27.47 73.30
CA VAL A 7 -3.83 26.17 72.60
C VAL A 7 -3.05 26.29 71.29
N HIS A 8 -2.00 25.49 71.15
CA HIS A 8 -1.33 25.24 69.86
C HIS A 8 -1.86 23.93 69.25
N PRO A 9 -2.26 23.90 67.97
CA PRO A 9 -2.57 22.66 67.27
C PRO A 9 -1.28 22.03 66.69
N GLY A 10 -0.75 21.02 67.38
CA GLY A 10 0.28 20.14 66.82
C GLY A 10 -0.35 19.10 65.90
N PHE A 11 0.00 19.10 64.61
CA PHE A 11 -0.34 18.01 63.69
C PHE A 11 0.78 16.95 63.70
N ASP A 12 0.64 15.94 64.56
CA ASP A 12 1.52 14.76 64.56
C ASP A 12 1.25 13.88 63.33
N VAL A 13 2.02 14.09 62.26
CA VAL A 13 2.06 13.20 61.10
C VAL A 13 3.12 12.14 61.32
N SER A 14 2.70 10.87 61.44
CA SER A 14 3.62 9.74 61.64
C SER A 14 4.76 9.75 60.60
N PRO A 15 6.03 9.55 61.00
CA PRO A 15 7.17 9.65 60.09
C PRO A 15 7.12 8.65 58.93
N VAL A 16 6.41 7.52 59.09
CA VAL A 16 6.17 6.55 58.02
C VAL A 16 5.23 7.13 56.95
N VAL A 17 4.18 7.85 57.36
CA VAL A 17 3.22 8.50 56.46
C VAL A 17 3.89 9.68 55.73
N ALA A 18 4.68 10.48 56.45
CA ALA A 18 5.50 11.53 55.85
C ALA A 18 6.48 10.96 54.80
N GLY A 19 7.11 9.81 55.07
CA GLY A 19 7.98 9.11 54.14
C GLY A 19 7.27 8.63 52.87
N LEU A 20 6.08 8.03 52.99
CA LEU A 20 5.28 7.57 51.84
C LEU A 20 4.78 8.73 50.97
N ILE A 21 4.35 9.84 51.59
CA ILE A 21 3.97 11.06 50.86
C ILE A 21 5.20 11.65 50.15
N GLY A 22 6.35 11.74 50.83
CA GLY A 22 7.60 12.20 50.22
C GLY A 22 8.03 11.36 49.00
N ALA A 23 7.98 10.02 49.13
CA ALA A 23 8.34 9.10 48.05
C ALA A 23 7.41 9.21 46.84
N THR A 24 6.09 9.30 47.05
CA THR A 24 5.10 9.45 45.97
C THR A 24 5.22 10.81 45.26
N VAL A 25 5.43 11.90 46.00
CA VAL A 25 5.72 13.22 45.41
C VAL A 25 7.00 13.20 44.58
N LEU A 26 8.05 12.51 45.05
CA LEU A 26 9.31 12.33 44.29
C LEU A 26 9.09 11.57 42.97
N VAL A 27 8.38 10.43 43.00
CA VAL A 27 8.10 9.63 41.80
C VAL A 27 7.28 10.42 40.77
N VAL A 28 6.28 11.19 41.21
CA VAL A 28 5.48 12.05 40.31
C VAL A 28 6.33 13.19 39.74
N SER A 29 7.15 13.85 40.57
CA SER A 29 8.05 14.93 40.12
C SER A 29 9.08 14.44 39.09
N VAL A 30 9.71 13.28 39.31
CA VAL A 30 10.65 12.67 38.36
C VAL A 30 9.93 12.25 37.07
N SER A 31 8.73 11.69 37.17
CA SER A 31 7.95 11.29 35.99
C SER A 31 7.54 12.49 35.14
N VAL A 32 7.09 13.58 35.76
CA VAL A 32 6.72 14.83 35.07
C VAL A 32 7.94 15.50 34.44
N THR A 33 9.07 15.57 35.13
CA THR A 33 10.31 16.17 34.57
C THR A 33 10.86 15.36 33.41
N VAL A 34 10.84 14.02 33.46
CA VAL A 34 11.22 13.14 32.33
C VAL A 34 10.24 13.30 31.16
N PHE A 35 8.92 13.41 31.41
CA PHE A 35 7.93 13.63 30.36
C PHE A 35 8.12 14.99 29.68
N VAL A 36 8.30 16.07 30.46
CA VAL A 36 8.57 17.42 29.95
C VAL A 36 9.89 17.46 29.17
N TRP A 37 10.96 16.85 29.66
CA TRP A 37 12.22 16.69 28.90
C TRP A 37 11.93 15.98 27.57
N THR A 38 11.26 14.82 27.58
CA THR A 38 10.96 14.05 26.37
C THR A 38 10.16 14.85 25.35
N CYS A 39 9.15 15.61 25.79
CA CYS A 39 8.37 16.50 24.94
C CYS A 39 9.21 17.68 24.38
N CYS A 40 10.04 18.31 25.20
CA CYS A 40 10.94 19.38 24.78
C CYS A 40 12.02 18.88 23.82
N HIS A 41 12.56 17.67 24.03
CA HIS A 41 13.53 17.02 23.14
C HIS A 41 12.89 16.68 21.78
N GLN A 42 11.67 16.13 21.78
CA GLN A 42 10.91 15.93 20.53
C GLN A 42 10.57 17.25 19.82
N GLN A 43 10.34 18.35 20.55
CA GLN A 43 10.19 19.67 19.92
C GLN A 43 11.51 20.25 19.39
N ALA A 44 12.64 20.01 20.06
CA ALA A 44 13.97 20.42 19.60
C ALA A 44 14.37 19.66 18.31
N GLU A 45 14.20 18.34 18.30
CA GLU A 45 14.29 17.47 17.11
C GLU A 45 13.42 17.97 15.94
N LYS A 46 12.19 18.42 16.23
CA LYS A 46 11.29 19.02 15.21
C LYS A 46 11.77 20.39 14.72
N LYS A 47 12.49 21.16 15.54
CA LYS A 47 13.05 22.47 15.16
C LYS A 47 14.39 22.38 14.41
N HIS A 48 15.14 21.28 14.57
CA HIS A 48 16.44 21.10 13.90
C HIS A 48 16.37 20.42 12.53
N LYS A 49 15.15 20.23 11.99
CA LYS A 49 14.95 19.89 10.58
C LYS A 49 14.97 21.16 9.74
N THR A 50 16.09 21.40 9.06
CA THR A 50 16.17 22.35 7.94
C THR A 50 15.01 22.09 6.96
N PRO A 51 14.22 23.10 6.56
CA PRO A 51 13.07 22.87 5.70
C PRO A 51 13.52 22.38 4.32
N PRO A 52 12.93 21.30 3.77
CA PRO A 52 13.13 20.98 2.37
C PRO A 52 12.45 22.07 1.53
N TYR A 53 13.30 22.87 0.89
CA TYR A 53 13.08 23.86 -0.18
C TYR A 53 11.63 24.23 -0.58
N LYS A 54 11.38 25.54 -0.57
CA LYS A 54 10.16 26.17 -1.08
C LYS A 54 9.88 25.77 -2.54
N PHE A 55 8.63 25.41 -2.83
CA PHE A 55 8.12 25.30 -4.20
C PHE A 55 8.28 26.64 -4.94
N ILE A 56 8.76 26.60 -6.18
CA ILE A 56 8.75 27.74 -7.10
C ILE A 56 8.05 27.29 -8.39
N HIS A 57 6.80 27.70 -8.56
CA HIS A 57 6.16 27.70 -9.88
C HIS A 57 6.63 28.97 -10.60
N MET A 58 7.39 28.84 -11.69
CA MET A 58 7.67 29.97 -12.58
C MET A 58 6.62 30.03 -13.69
N LEU A 59 5.53 30.76 -13.43
CA LEU A 59 4.75 31.36 -14.52
C LEU A 59 5.50 32.58 -15.06
N LYS A 60 5.28 32.92 -16.34
CA LYS A 60 5.91 34.06 -17.03
C LYS A 60 5.79 35.35 -16.19
N GLY A 61 6.91 35.79 -15.61
CA GLY A 61 7.17 37.21 -15.30
C GLY A 61 6.59 37.81 -14.02
N ILE A 62 5.96 37.06 -13.10
CA ILE A 62 5.42 37.64 -11.85
C ILE A 62 5.97 36.93 -10.61
N SER A 63 6.76 37.67 -9.82
CA SER A 63 7.21 37.25 -8.48
C SER A 63 6.11 37.48 -7.46
N ILE A 64 5.67 36.40 -6.78
CA ILE A 64 4.66 36.44 -5.70
C ILE A 64 5.27 36.14 -4.33
N TYR A 65 6.36 36.84 -4.01
CA TYR A 65 6.77 37.06 -2.62
C TYR A 65 6.81 38.56 -2.32
N PRO A 66 6.35 39.00 -1.14
CA PRO A 66 6.53 40.38 -0.72
C PRO A 66 8.03 40.67 -0.53
N GLU A 67 8.50 41.73 -1.17
CA GLU A 67 9.70 42.47 -0.79
C GLU A 67 9.63 42.80 0.71
N THR A 68 10.45 42.14 1.56
CA THR A 68 11.07 42.69 2.79
C THR A 68 11.73 41.61 3.66
N LEU A 69 13.00 41.28 3.38
CA LEU A 69 13.97 40.94 4.44
C LEU A 69 15.34 41.62 4.22
N SER A 70 15.33 42.84 3.70
CA SER A 70 16.35 43.84 4.04
C SER A 70 15.84 45.25 3.73
N ASN A 71 15.43 45.99 4.77
CA ASN A 71 15.98 47.33 5.07
C ASN A 71 15.23 48.00 6.22
N LYS A 72 15.98 48.64 7.12
CA LYS A 72 15.46 49.56 8.13
C LYS A 72 14.83 50.78 7.46
N LYS A 73 13.60 51.16 7.82
CA LYS A 73 13.24 52.54 8.19
C LYS A 73 11.87 52.65 8.86
N LYS A 74 11.80 53.58 9.83
CA LYS A 74 10.59 54.01 10.56
C LYS A 74 9.46 54.40 9.59
N ILE A 75 8.21 54.09 9.97
CA ILE A 75 7.04 54.85 9.52
C ILE A 75 6.29 55.35 10.76
N ASN A 76 5.86 56.61 10.71
CA ASN A 76 5.17 57.30 11.81
C ASN A 76 3.72 56.84 11.95
N ARG A 77 3.18 57.07 13.16
CA ARG A 77 1.73 57.00 13.45
C ARG A 77 0.93 57.84 12.44
N LEU A 78 -0.19 57.31 11.98
CA LEU A 78 -1.42 58.10 11.93
C LEU A 78 -2.63 57.24 12.32
N ARG A 79 -3.63 57.91 12.90
CA ARG A 79 -4.75 57.35 13.66
C ARG A 79 -6.05 57.80 12.99
N ARG A 80 -7.03 56.91 12.81
CA ARG A 80 -8.44 57.33 12.76
C ARG A 80 -9.41 56.19 13.09
N ASP A 81 -10.31 56.49 14.02
CA ASP A 81 -11.45 55.67 14.44
C ASP A 81 -12.57 55.71 13.36
N LYS A 82 -13.70 54.97 13.37
CA LYS A 82 -14.63 54.67 14.49
C LYS A 82 -15.86 53.84 14.01
N SER A 83 -16.44 53.01 14.89
CA SER A 83 -17.90 52.60 15.03
C SER A 83 -18.69 52.01 13.84
N GLY A 84 -19.67 51.10 13.99
CA GLY A 84 -20.28 50.39 15.15
C GLY A 84 -21.17 49.21 14.66
N ALA A 85 -21.40 48.14 15.45
CA ALA A 85 -22.57 47.89 16.34
C ALA A 85 -23.91 47.53 15.60
N ALA A 86 -24.78 46.58 16.04
CA ALA A 86 -24.76 45.49 17.04
C ALA A 86 -26.04 44.61 16.97
N ARG A 87 -26.06 43.43 17.66
CA ARG A 87 -27.25 42.70 18.24
C ARG A 87 -28.30 42.08 17.27
N ASP A 88 -29.18 41.12 17.60
CA ASP A 88 -29.42 40.14 18.72
C ASP A 88 -30.42 39.08 18.14
N GLY A 89 -30.36 37.75 18.36
CA GLY A 89 -30.93 37.01 19.50
C GLY A 89 -32.07 36.03 19.07
N GLY A 90 -32.34 34.93 19.78
CA GLY A 90 -33.57 34.10 19.59
C GLY A 90 -33.43 32.56 19.70
N ARG A 91 -34.32 31.91 20.48
CA ARG A 91 -34.40 30.44 20.75
C ARG A 91 -35.53 29.74 19.97
N GLY A 92 -35.50 28.40 19.89
CA GLY A 92 -36.68 27.56 19.61
C GLY A 92 -36.45 26.05 19.84
N ASN A 93 -37.29 25.39 20.64
CA ASN A 93 -37.29 23.94 20.96
C ASN A 93 -38.58 23.27 20.45
N LEU A 94 -38.51 21.97 20.11
CA LEU A 94 -39.58 20.92 20.07
C LEU A 94 -38.87 19.63 19.59
N LEU A 95 -38.86 18.43 20.22
CA LEU A 95 -39.88 17.58 20.88
C LEU A 95 -41.05 17.28 19.92
N VAL A 96 -41.44 16.03 19.65
CA VAL A 96 -42.18 15.11 20.56
C VAL A 96 -42.17 13.66 20.00
N ASP A 97 -42.09 12.67 20.91
CA ASP A 97 -42.54 11.24 20.95
C ASP A 97 -42.43 10.29 19.72
N ALA A 98 -42.14 8.97 19.81
CA ALA A 98 -42.23 7.91 20.83
C ALA A 98 -43.59 7.17 20.95
N ALA A 99 -43.64 5.88 20.56
CA ALA A 99 -44.63 4.89 21.01
C ALA A 99 -44.13 3.45 20.79
N GLU A 100 -44.30 2.58 21.80
CA GLU A 100 -43.99 1.13 21.75
C GLU A 100 -45.19 0.26 21.32
N SER A 101 -44.91 -0.97 20.89
CA SER A 101 -45.62 -2.24 21.23
C SER A 101 -45.03 -3.40 20.39
N GLY A 102 -44.93 -4.66 20.82
CA GLY A 102 -45.11 -5.28 22.13
C GLY A 102 -44.90 -6.82 22.07
N LEU A 103 -44.03 -7.34 22.94
CA LEU A 103 -44.10 -8.59 23.77
C LEU A 103 -44.44 -10.00 23.20
N GLY A 104 -43.56 -10.97 23.56
CA GLY A 104 -43.87 -12.39 23.88
C GLY A 104 -43.64 -13.45 22.77
N GLY A 105 -43.08 -14.66 23.00
CA GLY A 105 -42.39 -15.22 24.18
C GLY A 105 -42.24 -16.78 24.14
N ALA A 106 -41.14 -17.32 24.69
CA ALA A 106 -40.90 -18.75 25.08
C ALA A 106 -40.92 -19.85 23.95
N ASP A 107 -40.28 -21.05 24.05
CA ASP A 107 -39.44 -21.68 25.10
C ASP A 107 -38.57 -22.87 24.57
N LYS A 108 -37.64 -23.36 25.42
CA LYS A 108 -36.97 -24.70 25.45
C LYS A 108 -35.84 -25.16 24.48
N ALA A 109 -34.88 -25.84 25.12
CA ALA A 109 -33.89 -26.84 24.65
C ALA A 109 -33.83 -27.96 25.74
N PRO A 110 -32.90 -28.96 25.76
CA PRO A 110 -31.94 -29.50 24.77
C PRO A 110 -32.04 -31.04 24.58
N ASP A 111 -31.19 -31.68 23.74
CA ASP A 111 -30.48 -32.96 24.06
C ASP A 111 -29.46 -33.40 22.97
N GLY A 112 -28.63 -34.41 23.27
CA GLY A 112 -27.33 -34.72 22.62
C GLY A 112 -27.24 -35.85 21.55
N PRO A 113 -26.00 -36.26 21.15
CA PRO A 113 -25.68 -36.95 19.87
C PRO A 113 -25.37 -38.47 20.00
N PRO A 114 -25.22 -39.25 18.89
CA PRO A 114 -23.97 -39.38 18.10
C PRO A 114 -24.22 -39.19 16.57
N SER A 115 -23.42 -39.60 15.55
CA SER A 115 -22.19 -40.42 15.40
C SER A 115 -21.31 -39.97 14.20
N LEU A 116 -20.36 -40.81 13.75
CA LEU A 116 -19.69 -40.74 12.43
C LEU A 116 -20.47 -41.54 11.38
N ASP A 117 -20.39 -41.20 10.07
CA ASP A 117 -19.53 -41.94 9.13
C ASP A 117 -19.42 -41.39 7.68
N GLN A 118 -18.29 -41.76 7.07
CA GLN A 118 -17.79 -41.78 5.68
C GLN A 118 -18.53 -41.11 4.49
N LEU A 119 -17.70 -40.50 3.61
CA LEU A 119 -18.02 -40.06 2.26
C LEU A 119 -18.08 -41.26 1.27
N PRO A 120 -19.10 -41.36 0.39
CA PRO A 120 -19.07 -42.29 -0.73
C PRO A 120 -18.48 -41.64 -1.99
N ILE A 121 -17.44 -42.25 -2.55
CA ILE A 121 -17.06 -42.09 -3.96
C ILE A 121 -17.63 -43.29 -4.70
N LYS A 122 -18.45 -43.06 -5.73
CA LYS A 122 -18.84 -44.09 -6.69
C LYS A 122 -18.40 -43.65 -8.09
N VAL A 123 -17.67 -44.53 -8.77
CA VAL A 123 -17.26 -44.39 -10.17
C VAL A 123 -17.94 -45.52 -10.92
N GLU A 124 -18.58 -45.21 -12.06
CA GLU A 124 -19.12 -46.20 -12.99
C GLU A 124 -18.61 -45.90 -14.41
N PHE A 125 -18.24 -46.95 -15.13
CA PHE A 125 -17.66 -46.98 -16.47
C PHE A 125 -18.55 -47.87 -17.37
N GLY A 126 -18.55 -47.61 -18.68
CA GLY A 126 -19.24 -48.38 -19.73
C GLY A 126 -19.77 -47.42 -20.80
N ASP A 127 -19.06 -47.24 -21.92
CA ASP A 127 -19.11 -48.05 -23.17
C ASP A 127 -20.52 -48.03 -23.79
N GLU A 128 -20.77 -47.22 -24.82
CA GLU A 128 -20.41 -47.37 -26.25
C GLU A 128 -21.51 -48.05 -27.07
N LEU A 129 -22.05 -47.32 -28.06
CA LEU A 129 -22.23 -47.71 -29.49
C LEU A 129 -23.31 -46.85 -30.18
N SER A 130 -22.97 -46.29 -31.35
CA SER A 130 -23.86 -45.71 -32.38
C SER A 130 -24.05 -46.76 -33.52
N PRO A 131 -24.68 -46.53 -34.72
CA PRO A 131 -24.99 -45.30 -35.48
C PRO A 131 -26.47 -45.26 -35.97
N ASP A 132 -26.96 -44.53 -36.99
CA ASP A 132 -26.39 -43.58 -37.98
C ASP A 132 -27.47 -42.64 -38.59
N GLN A 133 -27.05 -41.66 -39.44
CA GLN A 133 -27.76 -41.01 -40.58
C GLN A 133 -29.18 -40.40 -40.37
N SER A 134 -29.56 -39.22 -40.91
CA SER A 134 -28.91 -38.24 -41.80
C SER A 134 -29.70 -36.90 -41.90
N LEU A 135 -29.14 -35.90 -42.60
CA LEU A 135 -29.74 -34.66 -43.16
C LEU A 135 -29.92 -33.39 -42.29
N THR A 136 -29.15 -32.37 -42.65
CA THR A 136 -29.28 -30.92 -42.38
C THR A 136 -30.11 -30.24 -43.50
N PRO A 137 -30.47 -28.92 -43.50
CA PRO A 137 -29.93 -27.82 -42.67
C PRO A 137 -30.93 -26.79 -42.08
N GLY A 138 -30.50 -26.14 -40.99
CA GLY A 138 -31.11 -24.92 -40.45
C GLY A 138 -30.06 -24.11 -39.71
N GLY A 139 -29.63 -22.98 -40.28
CA GLY A 139 -28.47 -22.24 -39.77
C GLY A 139 -28.80 -21.32 -38.59
N SER A 140 -27.96 -21.35 -37.55
CA SER A 140 -27.82 -20.27 -36.59
C SER A 140 -26.34 -20.01 -36.32
N LYS A 141 -25.93 -18.74 -36.50
CA LYS A 141 -24.57 -18.29 -36.25
C LYS A 141 -24.43 -17.95 -34.78
N THR A 142 -23.54 -18.65 -34.07
CA THR A 142 -22.99 -18.14 -32.81
C THR A 142 -21.48 -18.27 -32.86
N SER A 143 -20.84 -17.26 -33.44
CA SER A 143 -19.39 -17.12 -33.47
C SER A 143 -18.84 -16.95 -32.06
N SER A 144 -17.95 -17.85 -31.65
CA SER A 144 -17.08 -17.65 -30.50
C SER A 144 -16.30 -16.32 -30.65
N PRO A 145 -16.34 -15.40 -29.67
CA PRO A 145 -15.43 -14.26 -29.65
C PRO A 145 -14.06 -14.72 -29.12
N SER A 146 -13.33 -15.47 -29.94
CA SER A 146 -11.88 -15.58 -29.81
C SER A 146 -11.27 -14.33 -30.44
N SER A 147 -11.35 -13.19 -29.76
CA SER A 147 -10.66 -11.98 -30.20
C SER A 147 -9.14 -12.20 -30.09
N PRO A 148 -8.36 -11.99 -31.17
CA PRO A 148 -6.93 -11.77 -31.00
C PRO A 148 -6.73 -10.50 -30.16
N GLY A 149 -5.62 -10.40 -29.44
CA GLY A 149 -5.38 -9.27 -28.55
C GLY A 149 -5.30 -7.96 -29.32
N ASP A 150 -6.25 -7.07 -29.11
CA ASP A 150 -6.07 -5.65 -29.44
C ASP A 150 -4.92 -5.12 -28.58
N ASP A 151 -3.80 -4.78 -29.22
CA ASP A 151 -2.74 -3.99 -28.60
C ASP A 151 -3.31 -2.59 -28.33
N VAL A 152 -3.89 -2.41 -27.14
CA VAL A 152 -4.49 -1.15 -26.71
C VAL A 152 -3.41 -0.06 -26.69
N VAL A 153 -3.43 0.78 -27.72
CA VAL A 153 -2.55 1.96 -27.83
C VAL A 153 -2.92 2.92 -26.70
N LEU A 154 -1.95 3.24 -25.84
CA LEU A 154 -2.16 4.12 -24.67
C LEU A 154 -1.68 5.56 -24.91
N GLY A 155 -1.32 5.87 -26.16
CA GLY A 155 -0.81 7.17 -26.56
C GLY A 155 0.70 7.32 -26.43
N ASP A 156 1.18 8.55 -26.60
CA ASP A 156 2.57 8.94 -26.42
C ASP A 156 2.71 10.18 -25.51
N LEU A 157 3.89 10.32 -24.93
CA LEU A 157 4.27 11.43 -24.06
C LEU A 157 5.44 12.19 -24.67
N THR A 158 5.26 13.48 -24.89
CA THR A 158 6.28 14.41 -25.37
C THR A 158 6.78 15.31 -24.24
N PHE A 159 8.09 15.34 -24.05
CA PHE A 159 8.77 16.11 -23.02
C PHE A 159 10.17 16.54 -23.48
N SER A 160 10.80 17.48 -22.78
CA SER A 160 12.19 17.87 -23.03
C SER A 160 13.06 17.87 -21.78
N VAL A 161 14.34 17.60 -21.97
CA VAL A 161 15.37 17.52 -20.93
C VAL A 161 16.49 18.51 -21.26
N ASP A 162 16.96 19.25 -20.25
CA ASP A 162 17.94 20.33 -20.35
C ASP A 162 18.77 20.36 -19.06
N TYR A 163 20.02 20.83 -19.10
CA TYR A 163 20.89 20.83 -17.93
C TYR A 163 21.52 22.20 -17.66
N ASN A 164 21.14 22.78 -16.52
CA ASN A 164 21.65 24.07 -16.09
C ASN A 164 22.97 23.91 -15.32
N PHE A 165 24.10 24.00 -16.03
CA PHE A 165 25.44 23.91 -15.42
C PHE A 165 25.66 24.91 -14.28
N PRO A 166 25.36 26.23 -14.40
CA PRO A 166 25.56 27.18 -13.31
C PRO A 166 24.81 26.82 -12.02
N LYS A 167 23.61 26.26 -12.12
CA LYS A 167 22.77 25.88 -10.97
C LYS A 167 22.95 24.41 -10.54
N LYS A 168 23.76 23.63 -11.26
CA LYS A 168 23.90 22.16 -11.12
C LYS A 168 22.54 21.48 -11.01
N ALA A 169 21.69 21.72 -12.01
CA ALA A 169 20.29 21.35 -11.96
C ALA A 169 19.79 20.76 -13.28
N LEU A 170 19.17 19.58 -13.18
CA LEU A 170 18.43 18.96 -14.28
C LEU A 170 17.08 19.67 -14.45
N VAL A 171 16.73 20.03 -15.68
CA VAL A 171 15.47 20.67 -16.04
C VAL A 171 14.70 19.72 -16.93
N VAL A 172 13.45 19.40 -16.55
CA VAL A 172 12.56 18.54 -17.34
C VAL A 172 11.27 19.32 -17.60
N THR A 173 10.90 19.48 -18.86
CA THR A 173 9.64 20.12 -19.27
C THR A 173 8.69 19.05 -19.79
N ILE A 174 7.58 18.81 -19.09
CA ILE A 174 6.51 17.93 -19.57
C ILE A 174 5.62 18.79 -20.47
N GLN A 175 5.58 18.49 -21.76
CA GLN A 175 4.92 19.33 -22.76
C GLN A 175 3.48 18.86 -22.96
N GLU A 176 3.29 17.69 -23.53
CA GLU A 176 1.97 17.17 -23.91
C GLU A 176 1.96 15.64 -23.99
N ALA A 177 0.77 15.04 -23.92
CA ALA A 177 0.55 13.66 -24.30
C ALA A 177 -0.58 13.58 -25.34
N HIS A 178 -0.49 12.62 -26.26
CA HIS A 178 -1.45 12.43 -27.34
C HIS A 178 -2.06 11.03 -27.28
N GLY A 179 -3.29 10.88 -27.79
CA GLY A 179 -3.93 9.57 -27.95
C GLY A 179 -4.18 8.81 -26.64
N LEU A 180 -4.45 9.51 -25.53
CA LEU A 180 -4.77 8.83 -24.27
C LEU A 180 -6.12 8.09 -24.37
N PRO A 181 -6.28 6.92 -23.75
CA PRO A 181 -7.55 6.22 -23.68
C PRO A 181 -8.56 6.94 -22.77
N VAL A 182 -9.84 6.72 -23.06
CA VAL A 182 -10.97 7.09 -22.19
C VAL A 182 -10.94 6.26 -20.92
N MET A 183 -11.02 6.92 -19.76
CA MET A 183 -11.07 6.29 -18.44
C MET A 183 -12.40 6.56 -17.72
N ASP A 184 -13.08 7.67 -18.01
CA ASP A 184 -14.42 7.97 -17.51
C ASP A 184 -15.47 7.71 -18.62
N GLU A 185 -16.19 6.60 -18.50
CA GLU A 185 -17.28 6.21 -19.40
C GLU A 185 -18.42 7.24 -19.45
N HIS A 186 -18.68 7.97 -18.34
CA HIS A 186 -19.77 8.94 -18.27
C HIS A 186 -19.48 10.22 -19.03
N THR A 187 -18.21 10.65 -19.09
CA THR A 187 -17.80 11.85 -19.84
C THR A 187 -17.13 11.54 -21.18
N GLN A 188 -16.93 10.26 -21.50
CA GLN A 188 -16.20 9.78 -22.68
C GLN A 188 -14.82 10.46 -22.81
N SER A 189 -14.15 10.61 -21.67
CA SER A 189 -12.91 11.36 -21.57
C SER A 189 -12.04 10.88 -20.40
N SER A 190 -10.98 11.62 -20.11
CA SER A 190 -10.08 11.40 -18.98
C SER A 190 -9.74 12.75 -18.33
N ASP A 191 -9.37 12.74 -17.05
CA ASP A 191 -8.84 13.90 -16.33
C ASP A 191 -7.33 13.71 -16.09
N PRO A 192 -6.49 13.74 -17.15
CA PRO A 192 -5.11 13.27 -17.07
C PRO A 192 -4.18 14.16 -16.25
N TYR A 193 -3.24 13.52 -15.57
CA TYR A 193 -2.09 14.14 -14.94
C TYR A 193 -0.90 13.19 -14.80
N ILE A 194 0.30 13.73 -14.71
CA ILE A 194 1.54 12.95 -14.71
C ILE A 194 2.28 13.09 -13.37
N LYS A 195 2.58 11.95 -12.74
CA LYS A 195 3.52 11.85 -11.60
C LYS A 195 4.90 11.52 -12.15
N MET A 196 5.86 12.44 -12.07
CA MET A 196 7.25 12.18 -12.49
C MET A 196 8.13 11.89 -11.27
N THR A 197 8.98 10.86 -11.37
CA THR A 197 9.96 10.48 -10.34
C THR A 197 11.32 10.25 -10.98
N ILE A 198 12.41 10.65 -10.31
CA ILE A 198 13.77 10.31 -10.71
C ILE A 198 14.21 9.06 -9.95
N LEU A 199 14.61 8.03 -10.69
CA LEU A 199 15.17 6.77 -10.17
C LEU A 199 16.71 6.79 -10.27
N PRO A 200 17.45 6.09 -9.39
CA PRO A 200 16.96 5.13 -8.39
C PRO A 200 16.41 5.77 -7.10
N ASP A 201 16.81 7.00 -6.77
CA ASP A 201 16.70 7.52 -5.40
C ASP A 201 15.26 7.79 -4.92
N LYS A 202 14.27 7.92 -5.83
CA LYS A 202 12.82 8.15 -5.56
C LYS A 202 12.47 9.38 -4.69
N ARG A 203 13.46 10.12 -4.18
CA ARG A 203 13.32 11.38 -3.40
C ARG A 203 12.74 12.51 -4.24
N HIS A 204 13.19 12.62 -5.49
CA HIS A 204 12.75 13.65 -6.42
C HIS A 204 11.47 13.18 -7.11
N ARG A 205 10.32 13.64 -6.61
CA ARG A 205 9.01 13.34 -7.18
C ARG A 205 8.17 14.62 -7.30
N VAL A 206 7.62 14.84 -8.49
CA VAL A 206 6.76 15.98 -8.83
C VAL A 206 5.46 15.46 -9.47
N LYS A 207 4.50 16.36 -9.64
CA LYS A 207 3.24 16.10 -10.35
C LYS A 207 2.92 17.31 -11.23
N THR A 208 2.35 17.08 -12.40
CA THR A 208 1.70 18.14 -13.17
C THR A 208 0.39 18.58 -12.50
N ARG A 209 -0.21 19.65 -13.00
CA ARG A 209 -1.64 19.92 -12.80
C ARG A 209 -2.50 18.80 -13.41
N VAL A 210 -3.72 18.68 -12.92
CA VAL A 210 -4.78 17.88 -13.56
C VAL A 210 -5.42 18.73 -14.65
N LEU A 211 -5.45 18.21 -15.88
CA LEU A 211 -6.28 18.76 -16.94
C LEU A 211 -7.57 17.95 -16.99
N ARG A 212 -8.70 18.60 -17.25
CA ARG A 212 -10.01 17.94 -17.22
C ARG A 212 -10.54 17.67 -18.61
N LYS A 213 -11.21 16.53 -18.77
CA LYS A 213 -11.92 16.11 -19.98
C LYS A 213 -11.09 16.29 -21.26
N THR A 214 -9.89 15.71 -21.27
CA THR A 214 -9.02 15.71 -22.45
C THR A 214 -8.28 14.38 -22.60
N LEU A 215 -8.16 13.94 -23.85
CA LEU A 215 -7.32 12.81 -24.27
C LEU A 215 -5.99 13.28 -24.90
N GLU A 216 -5.85 14.59 -25.11
CA GLU A 216 -4.66 15.26 -25.64
C GLU A 216 -4.25 16.40 -24.68
N PRO A 217 -3.74 16.07 -23.46
CA PRO A 217 -3.38 17.07 -22.47
C PRO A 217 -2.08 17.82 -22.80
N VAL A 218 -2.17 19.14 -22.96
CA VAL A 218 -1.01 20.06 -23.01
C VAL A 218 -0.70 20.58 -21.60
N PHE A 219 0.35 20.02 -20.98
CA PHE A 219 0.80 20.35 -19.64
C PHE A 219 1.70 21.59 -19.59
N ASP A 220 2.68 21.72 -20.49
CA ASP A 220 3.70 22.78 -20.51
C ASP A 220 4.29 23.14 -19.12
N GLU A 221 4.65 22.12 -18.32
CA GLU A 221 5.15 22.29 -16.96
C GLU A 221 6.64 21.95 -16.85
N THR A 222 7.43 22.95 -16.44
CA THR A 222 8.89 22.83 -16.24
C THR A 222 9.23 22.57 -14.78
N PHE A 223 9.93 21.46 -14.52
CA PHE A 223 10.44 21.06 -13.21
C PHE A 223 11.97 21.16 -13.19
N THR A 224 12.54 21.75 -12.13
CA THR A 224 13.99 21.94 -11.98
C THR A 224 14.49 21.23 -10.72
N PHE A 225 15.43 20.29 -10.90
CA PHE A 225 15.98 19.43 -9.86
C PHE A 225 17.41 19.85 -9.52
N TYR A 226 17.53 20.66 -8.50
CA TYR A 226 18.82 21.17 -7.99
C TYR A 226 19.62 20.07 -7.29
N GLY A 227 20.95 20.14 -7.42
CA GLY A 227 21.88 19.28 -6.69
C GLY A 227 22.19 17.95 -7.39
N ILE A 228 21.72 17.74 -8.62
CA ILE A 228 22.08 16.59 -9.46
C ILE A 228 23.32 16.99 -10.30
N PRO A 229 24.50 16.39 -10.09
CA PRO A 229 25.68 16.62 -10.92
C PRO A 229 25.49 16.01 -12.32
N TYR A 230 26.02 16.68 -13.34
CA TYR A 230 25.99 16.21 -14.73
C TYR A 230 26.54 14.78 -14.89
N SER A 231 27.62 14.45 -14.17
CA SER A 231 28.26 13.13 -14.20
C SER A 231 27.38 11.99 -13.67
N GLN A 232 26.31 12.29 -12.91
CA GLN A 232 25.37 11.28 -12.43
C GLN A 232 24.21 11.04 -13.40
N LEU A 233 24.00 11.92 -14.40
CA LEU A 233 22.81 11.84 -15.28
C LEU A 233 22.71 10.48 -15.99
N GLN A 234 23.83 9.91 -16.44
CA GLN A 234 23.87 8.61 -17.11
C GLN A 234 23.30 7.46 -16.27
N ASP A 235 23.33 7.56 -14.94
CA ASP A 235 22.87 6.53 -14.00
C ASP A 235 21.38 6.71 -13.60
N LEU A 236 20.75 7.79 -14.06
CA LEU A 236 19.38 8.15 -13.71
C LEU A 236 18.36 7.69 -14.76
N VAL A 237 17.15 7.39 -14.28
CA VAL A 237 16.00 7.09 -15.14
C VAL A 237 14.86 8.04 -14.76
N LEU A 238 14.33 8.76 -15.75
CA LEU A 238 13.09 9.52 -15.60
C LEU A 238 11.92 8.53 -15.70
N HIS A 239 11.08 8.50 -14.67
CA HIS A 239 9.88 7.68 -14.62
C HIS A 239 8.65 8.57 -14.59
N PHE A 240 7.89 8.56 -15.68
CA PHE A 240 6.60 9.23 -15.78
C PHE A 240 5.49 8.20 -15.59
N LEU A 241 4.54 8.50 -14.72
CA LEU A 241 3.32 7.72 -14.52
C LEU A 241 2.14 8.60 -14.90
N VAL A 242 1.41 8.19 -15.94
CA VAL A 242 0.22 8.88 -16.45
C VAL A 242 -1.01 8.29 -15.76
N LEU A 243 -1.85 9.15 -15.17
CA LEU A 243 -3.08 8.76 -14.49
C LEU A 243 -4.26 9.61 -14.93
N SER A 244 -5.47 9.08 -14.85
CA SER A 244 -6.71 9.86 -14.82
C SER A 244 -7.06 10.15 -13.35
N PHE A 245 -7.47 11.39 -13.05
CA PHE A 245 -7.94 11.78 -11.72
C PHE A 245 -9.42 11.43 -11.55
N ASP A 246 -9.76 10.78 -10.43
CA ASP A 246 -11.16 10.54 -10.02
C ASP A 246 -11.46 11.31 -8.72
N ARG A 247 -12.65 11.91 -8.64
CA ARG A 247 -13.13 12.66 -7.46
C ARG A 247 -13.71 11.75 -6.36
N PHE A 248 -14.26 10.61 -6.72
CA PHE A 248 -15.04 9.72 -5.87
C PHE A 248 -14.40 8.34 -5.68
N SER A 249 -13.47 7.93 -6.56
CA SER A 249 -12.74 6.67 -6.47
C SER A 249 -11.21 6.86 -6.34
N ARG A 250 -10.40 5.88 -6.78
CA ARG A 250 -8.93 5.98 -6.83
C ARG A 250 -8.50 6.35 -8.26
N ASP A 251 -7.53 7.25 -8.40
CA ASP A 251 -6.94 7.60 -9.71
C ASP A 251 -6.58 6.35 -10.55
N ASP A 252 -7.13 6.24 -11.75
CA ASP A 252 -6.79 5.18 -12.71
C ASP A 252 -5.40 5.37 -13.29
N VAL A 253 -4.64 4.28 -13.42
CA VAL A 253 -3.34 4.30 -14.09
C VAL A 253 -3.53 4.02 -15.57
N ILE A 254 -3.29 5.03 -16.39
CA ILE A 254 -3.30 4.90 -17.85
C ILE A 254 -2.06 4.11 -18.30
N GLY A 255 -0.87 4.52 -17.87
CA GLY A 255 0.38 3.84 -18.23
C GLY A 255 1.61 4.51 -17.65
N GLU A 256 2.79 4.02 -18.02
CA GLU A 256 4.07 4.58 -17.60
C GLU A 256 5.10 4.66 -18.73
N VAL A 257 6.00 5.64 -18.60
CA VAL A 257 7.13 5.85 -19.50
C VAL A 257 8.40 5.85 -18.65
N MET A 258 9.37 5.01 -19.01
CA MET A 258 10.68 4.95 -18.36
C MET A 258 11.75 5.34 -19.37
N VAL A 259 12.52 6.39 -19.06
CA VAL A 259 13.54 6.94 -19.96
C VAL A 259 14.88 7.00 -19.22
N PRO A 260 15.79 6.05 -19.48
CA PRO A 260 17.17 6.17 -19.06
C PRO A 260 17.77 7.45 -19.65
N LEU A 261 18.49 8.22 -18.83
CA LEU A 261 19.24 9.38 -19.29
C LEU A 261 20.63 9.01 -19.81
N ALA A 262 21.02 7.73 -19.73
CA ALA A 262 22.15 7.17 -20.46
C ALA A 262 22.01 7.43 -21.97
N GLY A 263 22.96 8.17 -22.56
CA GLY A 263 22.94 8.55 -23.97
C GLY A 263 22.06 9.75 -24.33
N VAL A 264 21.38 10.38 -23.35
CA VAL A 264 20.76 11.69 -23.54
C VAL A 264 21.81 12.75 -23.20
N ASP A 265 22.13 13.64 -24.14
CA ASP A 265 23.08 14.74 -23.93
C ASP A 265 22.36 16.10 -23.81
N PRO A 266 21.95 16.53 -22.60
CA PRO A 266 21.36 17.84 -22.36
C PRO A 266 22.41 18.96 -22.19
N SER A 267 23.68 18.76 -22.60
CA SER A 267 24.73 19.77 -22.40
C SER A 267 24.68 20.92 -23.39
N THR A 268 24.20 20.67 -24.62
CA THR A 268 24.19 21.62 -25.73
C THR A 268 22.86 22.37 -25.89
N GLY A 269 21.83 21.97 -25.15
CA GLY A 269 20.52 22.62 -25.12
C GLY A 269 19.39 21.66 -24.75
N LYS A 270 18.16 22.08 -25.01
CA LYS A 270 16.95 21.28 -24.76
C LYS A 270 16.86 20.10 -25.73
N VAL A 271 16.95 18.88 -25.22
CA VAL A 271 16.68 17.65 -25.96
C VAL A 271 15.19 17.30 -25.82
N GLN A 272 14.43 17.37 -26.90
CA GLN A 272 13.03 16.93 -26.92
C GLN A 272 12.93 15.45 -27.25
N LEU A 273 12.06 14.73 -26.54
CA LEU A 273 11.86 13.29 -26.61
C LEU A 273 10.36 12.98 -26.60
N THR A 274 9.91 12.22 -27.58
CA THR A 274 8.58 11.59 -27.61
C THR A 274 8.73 10.11 -27.33
N ARG A 275 7.87 9.54 -26.48
CA ARG A 275 7.92 8.14 -26.06
C ARG A 275 6.52 7.57 -25.89
N GLU A 276 6.31 6.36 -26.41
CA GLU A 276 5.08 5.60 -26.23
C GLU A 276 4.78 5.35 -24.74
N ILE A 277 3.51 5.50 -24.37
CA ILE A 277 3.01 5.19 -23.04
C ILE A 277 2.81 3.68 -22.96
N LEU A 278 3.59 3.02 -22.11
CA LEU A 278 3.52 1.56 -21.96
C LEU A 278 2.51 1.21 -20.86
N LYS A 279 1.78 0.10 -21.04
CA LYS A 279 0.88 -0.42 -20.01
C LYS A 279 1.70 -0.74 -18.77
N ARG A 280 1.43 -0.07 -17.65
CA ARG A 280 2.15 -0.33 -16.40
C ARG A 280 2.04 -1.81 -16.06
N ASN A 281 3.18 -2.49 -16.06
CA ASN A 281 3.26 -3.85 -15.58
C ASN A 281 3.39 -3.82 -14.05
N ILE A 282 2.23 -3.81 -13.36
CA ILE A 282 2.13 -3.74 -11.89
C ILE A 282 2.97 -4.87 -11.23
N GLN A 283 3.06 -6.03 -11.89
CA GLN A 283 3.89 -7.19 -11.50
C GLN A 283 5.38 -6.86 -11.29
N LYS A 284 5.93 -5.83 -11.95
CA LYS A 284 7.36 -5.46 -11.88
C LYS A 284 7.69 -4.33 -10.89
N CYS A 285 6.77 -3.38 -10.67
CA CYS A 285 7.12 -2.06 -10.12
C CYS A 285 6.82 -1.86 -8.63
N ILE A 286 6.09 -2.76 -7.98
CA ILE A 286 5.98 -2.84 -6.52
C ILE A 286 6.40 -4.25 -6.10
N SER A 287 7.64 -4.39 -5.62
CA SER A 287 8.04 -5.61 -4.91
C SER A 287 7.12 -5.76 -3.70
N ARG A 288 6.27 -6.78 -3.73
CA ARG A 288 5.37 -7.14 -2.62
C ARG A 288 6.12 -7.81 -1.45
N GLY A 289 7.45 -7.75 -1.48
CA GLY A 289 8.38 -8.47 -0.64
C GLY A 289 8.72 -9.86 -1.16
N GLU A 290 9.54 -10.56 -0.39
CA GLU A 290 9.95 -11.93 -0.66
C GLU A 290 9.62 -12.81 0.54
N LEU A 291 9.20 -14.05 0.28
CA LEU A 291 8.92 -15.06 1.29
C LEU A 291 9.91 -16.22 1.16
N GLN A 292 10.54 -16.61 2.28
CA GLN A 292 11.34 -17.81 2.37
C GLN A 292 10.48 -18.96 2.90
N VAL A 293 10.36 -20.02 2.11
CA VAL A 293 9.65 -21.25 2.49
C VAL A 293 10.55 -22.46 2.31
N SER A 294 10.38 -23.47 3.16
CA SER A 294 11.02 -24.77 3.01
C SER A 294 9.97 -25.84 2.76
N LEU A 295 10.26 -26.74 1.82
CA LEU A 295 9.43 -27.88 1.48
C LEU A 295 10.25 -29.15 1.64
N SER A 296 9.64 -30.21 2.19
CA SER A 296 10.17 -31.58 2.14
C SER A 296 9.02 -32.57 1.97
N TYR A 297 9.25 -33.63 1.21
CA TYR A 297 8.28 -34.70 1.00
C TYR A 297 8.89 -36.04 1.36
N GLN A 298 8.17 -36.85 2.14
CA GLN A 298 8.58 -38.20 2.54
C GLN A 298 7.63 -39.21 1.89
N PRO A 299 8.00 -39.86 0.77
CA PRO A 299 7.11 -40.75 0.04
C PRO A 299 6.60 -41.93 0.87
N VAL A 300 7.50 -42.57 1.64
CA VAL A 300 7.18 -43.74 2.49
C VAL A 300 6.17 -43.39 3.59
N ALA A 301 6.30 -42.19 4.18
CA ALA A 301 5.37 -41.71 5.20
C ALA A 301 4.16 -40.95 4.61
N GLN A 302 4.08 -40.83 3.27
CA GLN A 302 3.12 -40.02 2.52
C GLN A 302 2.92 -38.62 3.11
N ARG A 303 4.02 -37.93 3.47
CA ARG A 303 3.97 -36.68 4.24
C ARG A 303 4.74 -35.55 3.59
N MET A 304 4.04 -34.44 3.32
CA MET A 304 4.64 -33.17 2.96
C MET A 304 4.77 -32.28 4.20
N THR A 305 5.97 -31.76 4.45
CA THR A 305 6.21 -30.72 5.44
C THR A 305 6.48 -29.40 4.74
N VAL A 306 5.71 -28.38 5.13
CA VAL A 306 5.82 -27.01 4.64
C VAL A 306 6.24 -26.12 5.81
N VAL A 307 7.39 -25.47 5.74
CA VAL A 307 7.86 -24.53 6.77
C VAL A 307 7.85 -23.11 6.22
N VAL A 308 7.10 -22.23 6.85
CA VAL A 308 7.15 -20.79 6.60
C VAL A 308 8.26 -20.22 7.48
N LEU A 309 9.38 -19.81 6.88
CA LEU A 309 10.56 -19.38 7.63
C LEU A 309 10.47 -17.90 7.97
N LYS A 310 10.55 -17.02 6.98
CA LYS A 310 10.56 -15.56 7.15
C LYS A 310 10.17 -14.85 5.87
N ALA A 311 9.72 -13.60 5.96
CA ALA A 311 9.59 -12.71 4.82
C ALA A 311 10.54 -11.50 4.97
N ARG A 312 10.81 -10.80 3.88
CA ARG A 312 11.56 -9.54 3.87
C ARG A 312 10.99 -8.54 2.85
N HIS A 313 11.28 -7.27 3.07
CA HIS A 313 10.90 -6.18 2.16
C HIS A 313 9.37 -6.08 1.91
N LEU A 314 8.54 -6.48 2.87
CA LEU A 314 7.09 -6.31 2.73
C LEU A 314 6.73 -4.81 2.62
N PRO A 315 5.72 -4.43 1.81
CA PRO A 315 5.23 -3.06 1.77
C PRO A 315 4.60 -2.65 3.10
N LYS A 316 4.59 -1.34 3.36
CA LYS A 316 3.86 -0.75 4.49
C LYS A 316 2.39 -0.63 4.11
N MET A 317 1.53 -1.29 4.84
CA MET A 317 0.08 -1.26 4.58
C MET A 317 -0.65 -0.40 5.62
N ASP A 318 -0.16 -0.33 6.87
CA ASP A 318 -0.78 0.50 7.91
C ASP A 318 -0.49 2.00 7.74
N ILE A 319 -1.45 2.83 8.16
CA ILE A 319 -1.31 4.29 8.30
C ILE A 319 -0.17 4.66 9.28
N THR A 320 0.12 3.79 10.25
CA THR A 320 1.24 3.92 11.20
C THR A 320 2.61 3.67 10.55
N GLY A 321 2.64 3.13 9.32
CA GLY A 321 3.84 2.94 8.53
C GLY A 321 4.61 1.65 8.82
N LEU A 322 3.95 0.64 9.40
CA LEU A 322 4.44 -0.74 9.51
C LEU A 322 3.34 -1.69 8.97
N SER A 323 3.40 -2.96 9.36
CA SER A 323 2.39 -3.99 9.09
C SER A 323 2.46 -5.06 10.20
N ASP A 324 1.38 -5.80 10.38
CA ASP A 324 1.18 -6.95 11.27
C ASP A 324 1.02 -8.25 10.43
N PRO A 325 2.06 -8.69 9.67
CA PRO A 325 1.93 -9.81 8.74
C PRO A 325 1.71 -11.19 9.39
N TYR A 326 0.88 -12.00 8.73
CA TYR A 326 0.80 -13.45 8.89
C TYR A 326 0.69 -14.15 7.53
N VAL A 327 1.04 -15.43 7.47
CA VAL A 327 0.93 -16.24 6.24
C VAL A 327 -0.18 -17.26 6.39
N LYS A 328 -1.11 -17.27 5.44
CA LYS A 328 -2.13 -18.32 5.29
C LYS A 328 -1.64 -19.32 4.24
N VAL A 329 -1.54 -20.58 4.63
CA VAL A 329 -1.07 -21.69 3.77
C VAL A 329 -2.27 -22.53 3.36
N ASN A 330 -2.65 -22.45 2.09
CA ASN A 330 -3.73 -23.22 1.48
C ASN A 330 -3.12 -24.33 0.62
N VAL A 331 -3.56 -25.57 0.78
CA VAL A 331 -3.15 -26.69 -0.09
C VAL A 331 -4.32 -27.06 -0.99
N TYR A 332 -4.03 -27.20 -2.28
CA TYR A 332 -4.96 -27.54 -3.34
C TYR A 332 -4.58 -28.88 -3.97
N TYR A 333 -5.58 -29.63 -4.41
CA TYR A 333 -5.47 -30.76 -5.33
C TYR A 333 -6.33 -30.44 -6.55
N GLY A 334 -5.71 -30.33 -7.72
CA GLY A 334 -6.35 -29.67 -8.87
C GLY A 334 -6.86 -28.28 -8.48
N ARG A 335 -8.16 -28.02 -8.69
CA ARG A 335 -8.83 -26.76 -8.32
C ARG A 335 -9.46 -26.76 -6.92
N LYS A 336 -9.47 -27.89 -6.19
CA LYS A 336 -10.14 -28.02 -4.88
C LYS A 336 -9.15 -27.74 -3.74
N ARG A 337 -9.47 -26.79 -2.85
CA ARG A 337 -8.68 -26.58 -1.63
C ARG A 337 -8.94 -27.72 -0.65
N ILE A 338 -7.92 -28.52 -0.36
CA ILE A 338 -7.98 -29.68 0.54
C ILE A 338 -7.56 -29.34 1.97
N ALA A 339 -6.70 -28.33 2.17
CA ALA A 339 -6.31 -27.89 3.51
C ALA A 339 -6.07 -26.38 3.60
N LYS A 340 -6.16 -25.83 4.81
CA LYS A 340 -5.89 -24.42 5.12
C LYS A 340 -5.35 -24.30 6.54
N LYS A 341 -4.15 -23.74 6.68
CA LYS A 341 -3.51 -23.39 7.96
C LYS A 341 -3.06 -21.93 7.92
N LYS A 342 -2.64 -21.36 9.05
CA LYS A 342 -2.08 -20.01 9.12
C LYS A 342 -0.96 -19.94 10.17
N THR A 343 0.00 -19.05 9.97
CA THR A 343 1.00 -18.72 10.98
C THR A 343 0.41 -17.83 12.08
N HIS A 344 1.20 -17.58 13.12
CA HIS A 344 0.96 -16.50 14.05
C HIS A 344 1.19 -15.14 13.36
N VAL A 345 0.52 -14.10 13.88
CA VAL A 345 0.71 -12.71 13.47
C VAL A 345 2.01 -12.18 14.09
N LYS A 346 2.86 -11.55 13.28
CA LYS A 346 4.09 -10.89 13.73
C LYS A 346 3.86 -9.39 13.65
N LYS A 347 3.84 -8.71 14.79
CA LYS A 347 3.42 -7.31 14.84
C LYS A 347 4.51 -6.33 14.40
N CYS A 348 4.09 -5.21 13.81
CA CYS A 348 4.89 -4.02 13.55
C CYS A 348 6.22 -4.32 12.81
N THR A 349 6.18 -5.16 11.77
CA THR A 349 7.39 -5.58 11.04
C THR A 349 7.16 -5.81 9.55
N LEU A 350 8.13 -5.37 8.75
CA LEU A 350 8.20 -5.63 7.30
C LEU A 350 9.13 -6.80 6.96
N ASN A 351 9.77 -7.38 7.97
CA ASN A 351 10.70 -8.51 7.85
C ASN A 351 10.37 -9.58 8.91
N PRO A 352 9.16 -10.16 8.90
CA PRO A 352 8.72 -11.11 9.92
C PRO A 352 9.50 -12.42 9.87
N VAL A 353 9.79 -12.98 11.05
CA VAL A 353 10.28 -14.36 11.21
C VAL A 353 9.17 -15.20 11.82
N PHE A 354 8.74 -16.22 11.06
CA PHE A 354 7.69 -17.15 11.44
C PHE A 354 8.30 -18.39 12.09
N ASN A 355 9.11 -19.14 11.34
CA ASN A 355 9.66 -20.46 11.69
C ASN A 355 8.57 -21.47 12.09
N GLU A 356 7.46 -21.49 11.33
CA GLU A 356 6.29 -22.30 11.64
C GLU A 356 6.12 -23.43 10.61
N SER A 357 5.99 -24.68 11.08
CA SER A 357 5.90 -25.88 10.26
C SER A 357 4.46 -26.42 10.20
N PHE A 358 4.08 -26.85 9.00
CA PHE A 358 2.78 -27.42 8.68
C PHE A 358 2.98 -28.75 7.97
N ILE A 359 2.54 -29.83 8.61
CA ILE A 359 2.55 -31.18 8.01
C ILE A 359 1.19 -31.42 7.34
N TYR A 360 1.23 -32.09 6.19
CA TYR A 360 0.07 -32.54 5.41
C TYR A 360 0.32 -33.97 4.94
N ASP A 361 -0.61 -34.88 5.20
CA ASP A 361 -0.59 -36.24 4.67
C ASP A 361 -1.09 -36.18 3.21
N ILE A 362 -0.22 -36.54 2.26
CA ILE A 362 -0.42 -36.45 0.81
C ILE A 362 0.17 -37.72 0.17
N PRO A 363 -0.66 -38.61 -0.41
CA PRO A 363 -0.20 -39.77 -1.18
C PRO A 363 0.68 -39.35 -2.37
N ALA A 364 1.69 -40.17 -2.68
CA ALA A 364 2.69 -39.84 -3.71
C ALA A 364 2.05 -39.69 -5.11
N GLU A 365 1.00 -40.47 -5.38
CA GLU A 365 0.20 -40.42 -6.61
C GLU A 365 -0.44 -39.05 -6.87
N LEU A 366 -0.79 -38.31 -5.80
CA LEU A 366 -1.47 -37.01 -5.93
C LEU A 366 -0.48 -35.83 -6.00
N LEU A 367 0.80 -36.05 -5.69
CA LEU A 367 1.82 -35.01 -5.62
C LEU A 367 1.99 -34.20 -6.92
N PRO A 368 1.86 -34.77 -8.15
CA PRO A 368 1.93 -34.01 -9.39
C PRO A 368 0.86 -32.93 -9.53
N ASP A 369 -0.35 -33.16 -9.00
CA ASP A 369 -1.52 -32.26 -9.10
C ASP A 369 -1.72 -31.36 -7.87
N VAL A 370 -0.85 -31.48 -6.86
CA VAL A 370 -0.90 -30.66 -5.65
C VAL A 370 -0.30 -29.28 -5.90
N SER A 371 -0.86 -28.27 -5.24
CA SER A 371 -0.30 -26.92 -5.19
C SER A 371 -0.45 -26.31 -3.81
N VAL A 372 0.62 -25.69 -3.32
CA VAL A 372 0.67 -24.96 -2.05
C VAL A 372 0.66 -23.47 -2.35
N GLU A 373 -0.39 -22.80 -1.91
CA GLU A 373 -0.53 -21.35 -1.98
C GLU A 373 -0.21 -20.73 -0.61
N PHE A 374 0.66 -19.74 -0.62
CA PHE A 374 0.99 -18.89 0.51
C PHE A 374 0.42 -17.50 0.26
N LEU A 375 -0.48 -17.05 1.13
CA LEU A 375 -0.98 -15.68 1.13
C LEU A 375 -0.37 -14.95 2.32
N VAL A 376 0.49 -13.98 2.06
CA VAL A 376 0.95 -13.03 3.08
C VAL A 376 -0.14 -11.98 3.22
N ILE A 377 -0.64 -11.82 4.44
CA ILE A 377 -1.81 -11.00 4.76
C ILE A 377 -1.43 -10.10 5.92
N ASP A 378 -1.82 -8.84 5.82
CA ASP A 378 -1.70 -7.89 6.90
C ASP A 378 -2.90 -8.01 7.83
N PHE A 379 -2.65 -8.15 9.13
CA PHE A 379 -3.71 -8.24 10.13
C PHE A 379 -4.02 -6.86 10.70
N GLU A 380 -5.21 -6.35 10.43
CA GLU A 380 -5.71 -5.13 11.06
C GLU A 380 -6.88 -5.48 11.98
N ARG A 381 -6.87 -4.90 13.18
CA ARG A 381 -7.85 -5.15 14.25
C ARG A 381 -9.18 -4.42 14.00
N THR A 382 -9.13 -3.32 13.27
CA THR A 382 -10.21 -2.31 13.19
C THR A 382 -10.84 -2.24 11.79
N THR A 383 -10.12 -2.69 10.77
CA THR A 383 -10.51 -2.67 9.36
C THR A 383 -10.35 -4.07 8.75
N LYS A 384 -10.53 -4.20 7.43
CA LYS A 384 -10.44 -5.49 6.74
C LYS A 384 -8.98 -5.83 6.43
N ASN A 385 -8.50 -6.99 6.91
CA ASN A 385 -7.20 -7.56 6.55
C ASN A 385 -6.91 -7.48 5.05
N GLU A 386 -5.77 -6.91 4.67
CA GLU A 386 -5.35 -6.74 3.28
C GLU A 386 -4.38 -7.84 2.84
N VAL A 387 -4.48 -8.34 1.61
CA VAL A 387 -3.54 -9.33 1.09
C VAL A 387 -2.29 -8.61 0.59
N VAL A 388 -1.20 -8.74 1.35
CA VAL A 388 0.10 -8.17 1.01
C VAL A 388 0.62 -8.79 -0.26
N GLY A 389 0.57 -10.11 -0.41
CA GLY A 389 1.03 -10.79 -1.63
C GLY A 389 0.85 -12.30 -1.61
N ARG A 390 1.06 -12.92 -2.76
CA ARG A 390 0.77 -14.33 -3.05
C ARG A 390 1.98 -15.07 -3.58
N LEU A 391 2.06 -16.37 -3.29
CA LEU A 391 3.03 -17.31 -3.85
C LEU A 391 2.33 -18.65 -4.08
N ILE A 392 2.54 -19.29 -5.23
CA ILE A 392 2.12 -20.67 -5.50
C ILE A 392 3.36 -21.51 -5.80
N VAL A 393 3.48 -22.67 -5.15
CA VAL A 393 4.50 -23.69 -5.45
C VAL A 393 3.77 -25.01 -5.68
N GLY A 394 4.02 -25.69 -6.80
CA GLY A 394 3.29 -26.90 -7.21
C GLY A 394 2.81 -26.87 -8.66
N ALA A 395 1.88 -27.77 -8.99
CA ALA A 395 1.29 -27.95 -10.32
C ALA A 395 0.88 -26.64 -11.02
N HIS A 396 0.30 -25.70 -10.25
CA HIS A 396 -0.20 -24.42 -10.75
C HIS A 396 0.76 -23.25 -10.49
N SER A 397 2.07 -23.50 -10.33
CA SER A 397 3.04 -22.42 -10.07
C SER A 397 3.22 -21.53 -11.30
N GLY A 398 2.75 -20.29 -11.21
CA GLY A 398 2.93 -19.27 -12.25
C GLY A 398 4.33 -18.65 -12.31
N SER A 399 5.33 -19.20 -11.61
CA SER A 399 6.71 -18.69 -11.62
C SER A 399 7.72 -19.81 -11.82
N ALA A 400 8.75 -19.56 -12.64
CA ALA A 400 9.82 -20.53 -12.89
C ALA A 400 10.55 -20.93 -11.59
N ALA A 401 10.74 -19.99 -10.66
CA ALA A 401 11.35 -20.25 -9.35
C ALA A 401 10.49 -21.18 -8.47
N GLY A 402 9.16 -21.03 -8.50
CA GLY A 402 8.23 -21.90 -7.81
C GLY A 402 8.16 -23.29 -8.42
N ALA A 403 8.05 -23.40 -9.75
CA ALA A 403 8.13 -24.68 -10.46
C ALA A 403 9.45 -25.43 -10.16
N GLU A 404 10.58 -24.74 -10.21
CA GLU A 404 11.90 -25.29 -9.87
C GLU A 404 12.08 -25.60 -8.37
N HIS A 405 11.27 -25.01 -7.48
CA HIS A 405 11.23 -25.44 -6.06
C HIS A 405 10.43 -26.74 -5.91
N TRP A 406 9.30 -26.86 -6.61
CA TRP A 406 8.50 -28.09 -6.61
C TRP A 406 9.23 -29.26 -7.26
N ARG A 407 9.93 -29.03 -8.38
CA ARG A 407 10.75 -30.08 -9.01
C ARG A 407 11.82 -30.62 -8.05
N GLN A 408 12.53 -29.75 -7.34
CA GLN A 408 13.50 -30.18 -6.32
C GLN A 408 12.86 -30.88 -5.11
N LEU A 409 11.58 -30.63 -4.80
CA LEU A 409 10.84 -31.38 -3.78
C LEU A 409 10.61 -32.83 -4.22
N CYS A 410 10.24 -33.04 -5.49
CA CYS A 410 10.02 -34.36 -6.07
C CYS A 410 11.34 -35.12 -6.27
N ASP A 411 12.37 -34.45 -6.80
CA ASP A 411 13.67 -35.05 -7.15
C ASP A 411 14.55 -35.37 -5.92
N SER A 412 14.27 -34.77 -4.76
CA SER A 412 15.05 -34.97 -3.52
C SER A 412 14.16 -35.39 -2.34
N PRO A 413 13.61 -36.62 -2.36
CA PRO A 413 12.77 -37.14 -1.28
C PRO A 413 13.49 -37.12 0.07
N ALA A 414 12.72 -36.88 1.13
CA ALA A 414 13.14 -36.65 2.51
C ALA A 414 14.08 -35.46 2.78
N LYS A 415 14.58 -34.75 1.75
CA LYS A 415 15.41 -33.55 1.91
C LYS A 415 14.55 -32.30 2.08
N ALA A 416 14.90 -31.44 3.03
CA ALA A 416 14.33 -30.10 3.13
C ALA A 416 15.03 -29.14 2.15
N VAL A 417 14.25 -28.55 1.25
CA VAL A 417 14.71 -27.53 0.31
C VAL A 417 14.11 -26.19 0.70
N ALA A 418 14.93 -25.24 1.10
CA ALA A 418 14.52 -23.87 1.46
C ALA A 418 14.90 -22.87 0.37
N LYS A 419 13.93 -22.10 -0.13
CA LYS A 419 14.13 -21.09 -1.18
C LYS A 419 13.39 -19.78 -0.85
N TRP A 420 13.97 -18.67 -1.34
CA TRP A 420 13.30 -17.38 -1.41
C TRP A 420 12.47 -17.29 -2.68
N HIS A 421 11.30 -16.66 -2.57
CA HIS A 421 10.41 -16.38 -3.70
C HIS A 421 9.88 -14.96 -3.59
N SER A 422 9.83 -14.24 -4.72
CA SER A 422 9.15 -12.96 -4.82
C SER A 422 7.63 -13.16 -4.73
N LEU A 423 6.95 -12.28 -4.00
CA LEU A 423 5.50 -12.30 -3.87
C LEU A 423 4.84 -11.61 -5.07
N SER A 424 3.79 -12.22 -5.62
CA SER A 424 2.94 -11.64 -6.66
C SER A 424 1.74 -10.89 -6.06
N GLU A 425 0.99 -10.22 -6.93
CA GLU A 425 -0.39 -9.82 -6.66
C GLU A 425 -1.28 -11.05 -6.40
N TYR A 426 -2.39 -10.84 -5.68
CA TYR A 426 -3.36 -11.87 -5.26
C TYR A 426 -4.43 -12.11 -6.32
#